data_AF-A0A7S2U5C0-F1
#
_entry.id   AF-A0A7S2U5C0-F1
#
_cell.length_a   1.000
_cell.length_b   1.000
_cell.length_c   1.000
_cell.angle_alpha   90.00
_cell.angle_beta   90.00
_cell.angle_gamma   90.00
#
_symmetry.space_group_name_H-M   'P 1'
#
loop_
_entity.id
_entity.type
_entity.pdbx_description
1 polymer ?
#
loop_
_entity_poly.entity_id
_entity_poly.type
_entity_poly.pdbx_seq_one_letter_code
_entity_poly.pdbx_strand_id
1 'polypeptide(L)'
;MPSAAEKSGENLVLNYHDAVVYQSDLELLDSNTAWLNDACINFQMTRLQQRHKNIVDLLFIDPSVISFMMHQCDDEDLADLNQGLHLETKKRIFVPINDNYIVSADTFRRPGGGSHWSLLVILVVQSSGNQEQPLMCYHFDSGHGSNFRAASAVADVFCSIFENCGGPGRVDMKECITPHQNNGYDCGI
;
A
#
# COMPACT_ATOMS: atom_id res chain seq x y z
N MET A 1 -6.47 16.89 14.68
CA MET A 1 -6.58 16.50 13.26
C MET A 1 -5.69 17.43 12.47
N PRO A 2 -4.58 16.98 11.86
CA PRO A 2 -3.87 17.81 10.92
C PRO A 2 -4.69 17.86 9.62
N SER A 3 -5.03 19.07 9.19
CA SER A 3 -5.55 19.34 7.86
C SER A 3 -4.56 18.81 6.83
N ALA A 4 -5.02 18.01 5.86
CA ALA A 4 -4.28 17.83 4.62
C ALA A 4 -3.92 19.22 4.09
N ALA A 5 -2.66 19.44 3.73
CA ALA A 5 -2.21 20.73 3.23
C ALA A 5 -3.03 21.08 1.98
N GLU A 6 -3.78 22.18 2.02
CA GLU A 6 -4.45 22.69 0.83
C GLU A 6 -3.38 23.04 -0.21
N LYS A 7 -3.44 22.40 -1.38
CA LYS A 7 -2.60 22.79 -2.52
C LYS A 7 -3.09 24.16 -3.00
N SER A 8 -2.38 25.21 -2.60
CA SER A 8 -2.70 26.60 -2.93
C SER A 8 -2.92 26.77 -4.44
N GLY A 9 -4.15 27.08 -4.85
CA GLY A 9 -4.51 27.38 -6.24
C GLY A 9 -5.13 26.22 -7.03
N GLU A 10 -5.25 25.03 -6.45
CA GLU A 10 -5.97 23.91 -7.07
C GLU A 10 -7.44 23.87 -6.61
N ASN A 11 -8.34 23.48 -7.53
CA ASN A 11 -9.76 23.34 -7.22
C ASN A 11 -10.02 22.01 -6.50
N LEU A 12 -10.49 22.06 -5.25
CA LEU A 12 -10.89 20.89 -4.48
C LEU A 12 -12.16 20.27 -5.08
N VAL A 13 -12.09 19.00 -5.49
CA VAL A 13 -13.23 18.25 -6.02
C VAL A 13 -13.92 17.45 -4.92
N LEU A 14 -13.14 16.75 -4.11
CA LEU A 14 -13.64 15.86 -3.08
C LEU A 14 -12.75 15.87 -1.84
N ASN A 15 -13.39 15.96 -0.68
CA ASN A 15 -12.78 15.64 0.61
C ASN A 15 -13.64 14.54 1.25
N TYR A 16 -13.14 13.32 1.27
CA TYR A 16 -13.86 12.12 1.70
C TYR A 16 -13.04 11.32 2.70
N HIS A 17 -13.36 11.47 3.98
CA HIS A 17 -12.56 10.94 5.08
C HIS A 17 -11.10 11.43 4.96
N ASP A 18 -10.15 10.51 4.86
CA ASP A 18 -8.72 10.84 4.76
C ASP A 18 -8.26 11.01 3.31
N ALA A 19 -9.16 10.83 2.33
CA ALA A 19 -8.86 11.03 0.92
C ALA A 19 -9.28 12.42 0.44
N VAL A 20 -8.34 13.15 -0.14
CA VAL A 20 -8.54 14.45 -0.76
C VAL A 20 -8.20 14.35 -2.24
N VAL A 21 -9.11 14.79 -3.10
CA VAL A 21 -8.96 14.76 -4.56
C VAL A 21 -9.19 16.17 -5.10
N TYR A 22 -8.19 16.69 -5.81
CA TYR A 22 -8.27 17.95 -6.53
C TYR A 22 -8.65 17.70 -8.00
N GLN A 23 -8.97 18.78 -8.70
CA GLN A 23 -9.35 18.73 -10.12
C GLN A 23 -8.26 18.09 -10.99
N SER A 24 -6.99 18.39 -10.71
CA SER A 24 -5.84 17.82 -11.41
C SER A 24 -5.69 16.31 -11.20
N ASP A 25 -6.09 15.79 -10.02
CA ASP A 25 -6.09 14.36 -9.73
C ASP A 25 -7.22 13.65 -10.52
N LEU A 26 -8.42 14.25 -10.55
CA LEU A 26 -9.55 13.71 -11.29
C LEU A 26 -9.29 13.65 -12.80
N GLU A 27 -8.62 14.67 -13.36
CA GLU A 27 -8.27 14.74 -14.78
C GLU A 27 -7.37 13.57 -15.24
N LEU A 28 -6.66 12.91 -14.32
CA LEU A 28 -5.88 11.70 -14.63
C LEU A 28 -6.77 10.53 -15.08
N LEU A 29 -7.99 10.44 -14.53
CA LEU A 29 -8.95 9.39 -14.89
C LEU A 29 -9.58 9.60 -16.28
N ASP A 30 -9.62 10.85 -16.76
CA ASP A 30 -10.13 11.19 -18.09
C ASP A 30 -9.02 11.11 -19.16
N SER A 31 -7.77 10.92 -18.75
CA SER A 31 -6.63 10.83 -19.65
C SER A 31 -6.42 9.41 -20.16
N ASN A 32 -6.22 9.27 -21.47
CA ASN A 32 -5.89 7.99 -22.10
C ASN A 32 -4.40 7.61 -21.98
N THR A 33 -3.59 8.38 -21.26
CA THR A 33 -2.14 8.12 -21.16
C THR A 33 -1.52 8.48 -19.81
N ALA A 34 -2.28 9.06 -18.89
CA ALA A 34 -1.74 9.47 -17.59
C ALA A 34 -1.77 8.31 -16.59
N TRP A 35 -0.82 8.32 -15.66
CA TRP A 35 -0.83 7.42 -14.51
C TRP A 35 -1.67 8.01 -13.40
N LEU A 36 -2.43 7.15 -12.72
CA LEU A 36 -3.05 7.53 -11.46
C LEU A 36 -1.95 7.82 -10.43
N ASN A 37 -2.17 8.87 -9.66
CA ASN A 37 -1.28 9.26 -8.57
C ASN A 37 -1.78 8.72 -7.23
N ASP A 38 -1.01 8.99 -6.17
CA ASP A 38 -1.31 8.57 -4.80
C ASP A 38 -2.71 9.00 -4.34
N ALA A 39 -3.18 10.20 -4.74
CA ALA A 39 -4.50 10.70 -4.35
C ALA A 39 -5.64 9.84 -4.91
N CYS A 40 -5.54 9.45 -6.18
CA CYS A 40 -6.51 8.56 -6.82
C CYS A 40 -6.52 7.16 -6.16
N ILE A 41 -5.33 6.59 -5.92
CA ILE A 41 -5.20 5.28 -5.27
C ILE A 41 -5.73 5.34 -3.82
N ASN A 42 -5.35 6.37 -3.07
CA ASN A 42 -5.80 6.57 -1.69
C ASN A 42 -7.33 6.74 -1.61
N PHE A 43 -7.93 7.50 -2.54
CA PHE A 43 -9.37 7.62 -2.60
C PHE A 43 -10.06 6.26 -2.71
N GLN A 44 -9.58 5.39 -3.60
CA GLN A 44 -10.17 4.06 -3.76
C GLN A 44 -9.92 3.17 -2.54
N MET A 45 -8.73 3.18 -1.94
CA MET A 45 -8.43 2.44 -0.71
C MET A 45 -9.33 2.91 0.46
N THR A 46 -9.45 4.22 0.65
CA THR A 46 -10.33 4.84 1.64
C THR A 46 -11.80 4.48 1.39
N ARG A 47 -12.26 4.54 0.14
CA ARG A 47 -13.62 4.14 -0.24
C ARG A 47 -13.89 2.67 0.08
N LEU A 48 -12.95 1.76 -0.19
CA LEU A 48 -13.07 0.34 0.15
C LEU A 48 -13.08 0.13 1.66
N GLN A 49 -12.23 0.82 2.41
CA GLN A 49 -12.23 0.80 3.88
C GLN A 49 -13.59 1.22 4.44
N GLN A 50 -14.17 2.31 3.93
CA GLN A 50 -15.48 2.79 4.38
C GLN A 50 -16.63 1.86 3.98
N ARG A 51 -16.57 1.29 2.77
CA ARG A 51 -17.54 0.29 2.30
C ARG A 51 -17.56 -0.95 3.19
N HIS A 52 -16.39 -1.34 3.72
CA HIS A 52 -16.22 -2.54 4.54
C HIS A 52 -15.96 -2.26 6.02
N LYS A 53 -16.30 -1.07 6.52
CA LYS A 53 -15.98 -0.61 7.89
C LYS A 53 -16.46 -1.50 9.04
N ASN A 54 -17.44 -2.36 8.80
CA ASN A 54 -17.94 -3.31 9.81
C ASN A 54 -17.09 -4.60 9.91
N ILE A 55 -16.11 -4.78 9.01
CA ILE A 55 -15.18 -5.91 9.00
C ILE A 55 -13.90 -5.47 9.71
N VAL A 56 -13.80 -5.81 11.01
CA VAL A 56 -12.74 -5.28 11.90
C VAL A 56 -11.33 -5.79 11.59
N ASP A 57 -11.22 -6.93 10.91
CA ASP A 57 -9.96 -7.60 10.58
C ASP A 57 -9.45 -7.30 9.16
N LEU A 58 -10.06 -6.30 8.51
CA LEU A 58 -9.75 -5.86 7.15
C LEU A 58 -9.14 -4.44 7.19
N LEU A 59 -8.03 -4.26 6.48
CA LEU A 59 -7.33 -2.99 6.37
C LEU A 59 -6.96 -2.70 4.92
N PHE A 60 -7.31 -1.51 4.43
CA PHE A 60 -6.81 -0.93 3.19
C PHE A 60 -5.86 0.22 3.54
N ILE A 61 -4.62 0.14 3.08
CA ILE A 61 -3.59 1.10 3.49
C ILE A 61 -3.48 2.25 2.47
N ASP A 62 -3.31 3.46 3.00
CA ASP A 62 -2.97 4.65 2.22
C ASP A 62 -1.54 4.51 1.63
N PRO A 63 -1.33 4.74 0.32
CA PRO A 63 0.01 4.72 -0.30
C PRO A 63 1.06 5.55 0.46
N SER A 64 0.67 6.69 1.03
CA SER A 64 1.57 7.57 1.78
C SER A 64 2.09 6.92 3.05
N VAL A 65 1.29 6.06 3.70
CA VAL A 65 1.71 5.28 4.88
C VAL A 65 2.79 4.27 4.49
N ILE A 66 2.66 3.62 3.33
CA ILE A 66 3.69 2.68 2.84
C ILE A 66 4.95 3.43 2.43
N SER A 67 4.82 4.58 1.78
CA SER A 67 5.97 5.43 1.46
C SER A 67 6.70 5.90 2.72
N PHE A 68 5.98 6.27 3.78
CA PHE A 68 6.57 6.62 5.07
C PHE A 68 7.29 5.41 5.69
N MET A 69 6.61 4.27 5.78
CA MET A 69 7.14 3.00 6.29
C MET A 69 8.45 2.59 5.61
N MET A 70 8.53 2.69 4.28
CA MET A 70 9.67 2.19 3.51
C MET A 70 10.86 3.16 3.44
N HIS A 71 10.63 4.45 3.70
CA HIS A 71 11.64 5.48 3.42
C HIS A 71 12.06 6.31 4.61
N GLN A 72 11.24 6.39 5.65
CA GLN A 72 11.42 7.35 6.75
C GLN A 72 11.41 6.69 8.13
N CYS A 73 10.77 5.52 8.27
CA CYS A 73 10.69 4.85 9.57
C CYS A 73 12.00 4.18 9.99
N ASP A 74 12.34 4.36 11.26
CA ASP A 74 13.19 3.44 12.02
C ASP A 74 12.35 2.42 12.82
N ASP A 75 12.99 1.61 13.66
CA ASP A 75 12.31 0.57 14.44
C ASP A 75 11.27 1.14 15.43
N GLU A 76 11.49 2.34 15.97
CA GLU A 76 10.53 3.00 16.89
C GLU A 76 9.32 3.51 16.10
N ASP A 77 9.54 4.16 14.95
CA ASP A 77 8.46 4.61 14.06
C ASP A 77 7.60 3.43 13.56
N LEU A 78 8.21 2.28 13.26
CA LEU A 78 7.48 1.08 12.85
C LEU A 78 6.59 0.53 13.97
N ALA A 79 7.04 0.60 15.23
CA ALA A 79 6.25 0.18 16.38
C ALA A 79 5.04 1.10 16.61
N ASP A 80 5.23 2.41 16.48
CA ASP A 80 4.14 3.41 16.57
C ASP A 80 3.13 3.23 15.43
N LEU A 81 3.62 2.96 14.21
CA LEU A 81 2.77 2.72 13.06
C LEU A 81 1.94 1.43 13.22
N ASN A 82 2.55 0.37 13.74
CA ASN A 82 1.85 -0.87 14.09
C ASN A 82 0.68 -0.61 15.05
N GLN A 83 0.93 0.17 16.11
CA GLN A 83 -0.11 0.54 17.08
C GLN A 83 -1.22 1.39 16.44
N GLY A 84 -0.86 2.38 15.62
CA GLY A 84 -1.82 3.26 14.95
C GLY A 84 -2.71 2.54 13.93
N LEU A 85 -2.19 1.51 13.26
CA LEU A 85 -2.93 0.70 12.29
C LEU A 85 -3.66 -0.50 12.93
N HIS A 86 -3.38 -0.79 14.20
CA HIS A 86 -3.89 -1.97 14.92
C HIS A 86 -3.63 -3.28 14.16
N LEU A 87 -2.42 -3.46 13.60
CA LEU A 87 -2.11 -4.60 12.72
C LEU A 87 -2.29 -5.95 13.42
N GLU A 88 -2.11 -6.02 14.74
CA GLU A 88 -2.33 -7.21 15.56
C GLU A 88 -3.77 -7.75 15.47
N THR A 89 -4.73 -6.88 15.10
CA THR A 89 -6.14 -7.24 14.93
C THR A 89 -6.49 -7.59 13.49
N LYS A 90 -5.60 -7.32 12.53
CA LYS A 90 -5.87 -7.47 11.10
C LYS A 90 -5.50 -8.86 10.62
N LYS A 91 -6.37 -9.41 9.77
CA LYS A 91 -6.16 -10.70 9.10
C LYS A 91 -5.97 -10.54 7.60
N ARG A 92 -6.47 -9.45 7.03
CA ARG A 92 -6.42 -9.15 5.59
C ARG A 92 -6.01 -7.71 5.41
N ILE A 93 -4.85 -7.50 4.80
CA ILE A 93 -4.27 -6.18 4.59
C ILE A 93 -4.04 -6.00 3.10
N PHE A 94 -4.59 -4.92 2.55
CA PHE A 94 -4.49 -4.54 1.15
C PHE A 94 -3.54 -3.36 1.06
N VAL A 95 -2.41 -3.58 0.38
CA VAL A 95 -1.27 -2.68 0.35
C VAL A 95 -1.02 -2.25 -1.10
N PRO A 96 -1.26 -0.97 -1.45
CA PRO A 96 -0.85 -0.46 -2.75
C PRO A 96 0.68 -0.44 -2.82
N ILE A 97 1.24 -1.01 -3.88
CA ILE A 97 2.68 -1.08 -4.11
C ILE A 97 3.05 -0.18 -5.26
N ASN A 98 4.09 0.63 -5.04
CA ASN A 98 4.73 1.46 -6.04
C ASN A 98 6.18 0.97 -6.22
N ASP A 99 6.71 0.98 -7.44
CA ASP A 99 8.11 0.63 -7.75
C ASP A 99 9.14 1.52 -7.03
N ASN A 100 8.74 2.73 -6.62
CA ASN A 100 9.59 3.62 -5.83
C ASN A 100 9.88 3.09 -4.42
N TYR A 101 9.17 2.05 -3.95
CA TYR A 101 9.36 1.46 -2.61
C TYR A 101 10.56 0.50 -2.52
N ILE A 102 11.40 0.43 -3.56
CA ILE A 102 12.65 -0.33 -3.49
C ILE A 102 13.64 0.35 -2.54
N VAL A 103 14.03 -0.37 -1.49
CA VAL A 103 15.08 0.02 -0.56
C VAL A 103 16.42 0.00 -1.29
N SER A 104 16.88 1.15 -1.79
CA SER A 104 18.31 1.40 -1.94
C SER A 104 18.68 2.75 -1.36
N ALA A 105 19.75 2.76 -0.56
CA ALA A 105 20.34 3.97 0.03
C ALA A 105 21.04 4.87 -1.00
N ASP A 106 21.24 4.38 -2.23
CA ASP A 106 22.06 5.02 -3.28
C ASP A 106 21.30 5.65 -4.45
N THR A 107 19.96 5.59 -4.46
CA THR A 107 19.16 6.26 -5.49
C THR A 107 18.58 7.57 -4.98
N PHE A 108 18.72 8.63 -5.78
CA PHE A 108 18.12 9.94 -5.51
C PHE A 108 16.59 9.81 -5.54
N ARG A 109 15.98 9.60 -4.37
CA ARG A 109 14.53 9.42 -4.22
C ARG A 109 13.83 10.75 -4.45
N ARG A 110 12.76 10.74 -5.25
CA ARG A 110 11.88 11.89 -5.44
C ARG A 110 10.53 11.59 -4.76
N PRO A 111 10.06 12.46 -3.84
CA PRO A 111 8.67 12.41 -3.37
C PRO A 111 7.72 12.47 -4.58
N GLY A 112 6.70 11.61 -4.60
CA GLY A 112 5.81 11.46 -5.76
C GLY A 112 6.47 10.83 -6.99
N GLY A 113 7.62 10.15 -6.82
CA GLY A 113 8.23 9.31 -7.84
C GLY A 113 7.61 7.91 -7.87
N GLY A 114 7.87 7.19 -8.96
CA GLY A 114 7.27 5.89 -9.24
C GLY A 114 6.66 5.86 -10.64
N SER A 115 6.65 4.69 -11.27
CA SER A 115 6.13 4.49 -12.62
C SER A 115 5.11 3.37 -12.75
N HIS A 116 4.91 2.58 -11.69
CA HIS A 116 4.05 1.42 -11.79
C HIS A 116 3.36 1.10 -10.46
N TRP A 117 2.05 0.88 -10.53
CA TRP A 117 1.25 0.40 -9.40
C TRP A 117 1.00 -1.09 -9.49
N SER A 118 0.97 -1.73 -8.33
CA SER A 118 0.49 -3.10 -8.16
C SER A 118 -0.15 -3.23 -6.78
N LEU A 119 -0.70 -4.41 -6.47
CA LEU A 119 -1.37 -4.68 -5.19
C LEU A 119 -0.71 -5.86 -4.48
N LEU A 120 -0.37 -5.67 -3.21
CA LEU A 120 0.00 -6.74 -2.30
C LEU A 120 -1.15 -7.00 -1.33
N VAL A 121 -1.55 -8.27 -1.19
CA VAL A 121 -2.53 -8.73 -0.22
C VAL A 121 -1.83 -9.63 0.79
N ILE A 122 -1.85 -9.22 2.06
CA ILE A 122 -1.24 -9.94 3.17
C ILE A 122 -2.35 -10.63 3.97
N LEU A 123 -2.20 -11.94 4.16
CA LEU A 123 -3.06 -12.74 5.02
C LEU A 123 -2.30 -13.16 6.27
N VAL A 124 -2.77 -12.68 7.43
CA VAL A 124 -2.19 -13.02 8.73
C VAL A 124 -2.91 -14.24 9.28
N VAL A 125 -2.21 -15.37 9.29
CA VAL A 125 -2.70 -16.64 9.85
C VAL A 125 -2.09 -16.81 11.23
N GLN A 126 -2.93 -16.89 12.27
CA GLN A 126 -2.45 -17.17 13.62
C GLN A 126 -1.91 -18.60 13.70
N SER A 127 -0.75 -18.76 14.29
CA SER A 127 -0.18 -20.08 14.59
C SER A 127 -1.13 -20.85 15.49
N SER A 128 -1.49 -22.07 15.07
CA SER A 128 -2.29 -23.01 15.86
C SER A 128 -1.42 -24.21 16.22
N GLY A 129 -1.05 -24.32 17.50
CA GLY A 129 -0.15 -25.36 18.00
C GLY A 129 1.33 -25.03 17.78
N ASN A 130 2.18 -26.06 17.65
CA ASN A 130 3.64 -25.92 17.59
C ASN A 130 4.20 -25.59 16.18
N GLN A 131 3.33 -25.28 15.20
CA GLN A 131 3.76 -24.98 13.83
C GLN A 131 3.62 -23.50 13.52
N GLU A 132 4.75 -22.85 13.32
CA GLU A 132 4.83 -21.46 12.90
C GLU A 132 4.36 -21.31 11.44
N GLN A 133 3.29 -20.54 11.25
CA GLN A 133 2.76 -20.24 9.93
C GLN A 133 3.47 -19.03 9.34
N PRO A 134 3.84 -19.05 8.04
CA PRO A 134 4.39 -17.87 7.39
C PRO A 134 3.34 -16.77 7.23
N LEU A 135 3.80 -15.54 7.05
CA LEU A 135 2.99 -14.43 6.54
C LEU A 135 2.69 -14.69 5.06
N MET A 136 1.43 -14.94 4.75
CA MET A 136 1.02 -15.30 3.40
C MET A 136 0.80 -14.04 2.57
N CYS A 137 1.60 -13.85 1.53
CA CYS A 137 1.63 -12.64 0.72
C CYS A 137 1.27 -12.96 -0.74
N TYR A 138 0.30 -12.25 -1.28
CA TYR A 138 -0.20 -12.44 -2.64
C TYR A 138 -0.06 -11.13 -3.42
N HIS A 139 0.80 -11.13 -4.44
CA HIS A 139 1.08 -9.96 -5.25
C HIS A 139 0.34 -10.06 -6.60
N PHE A 140 -0.35 -8.98 -6.95
CA PHE A 140 -1.13 -8.85 -8.18
C PHE A 140 -0.55 -7.69 -8.98
N ASP A 141 0.03 -8.01 -10.12
CA ASP A 141 0.73 -7.05 -10.97
C ASP A 141 0.34 -7.23 -12.45
N SER A 142 -0.35 -6.22 -12.99
CA SER A 142 -0.77 -6.19 -14.39
C SER A 142 0.42 -5.99 -15.36
N GLY A 143 1.57 -5.54 -14.86
CA GLY A 143 2.83 -5.27 -15.56
C GLY A 143 3.79 -6.45 -15.67
N HIS A 144 3.33 -7.68 -15.47
CA HIS A 144 4.15 -8.91 -15.54
C HIS A 144 5.20 -9.03 -14.42
N GLY A 145 4.83 -8.65 -13.20
CA GLY A 145 5.68 -8.79 -12.00
C GLY A 145 6.81 -7.78 -11.90
N SER A 146 6.72 -6.64 -12.61
CA SER A 146 7.68 -5.54 -12.53
C SER A 146 7.86 -5.02 -11.11
N ASN A 147 6.80 -5.04 -10.29
CA ASN A 147 6.82 -4.60 -8.89
C ASN A 147 7.15 -5.71 -7.88
N PHE A 148 7.47 -6.94 -8.31
CA PHE A 148 7.70 -8.06 -7.39
C PHE A 148 8.76 -7.77 -6.32
N ARG A 149 9.83 -7.04 -6.68
CA ARG A 149 10.89 -6.64 -5.73
C ARG A 149 10.40 -5.63 -4.71
N ALA A 150 9.64 -4.62 -5.14
CA ALA A 150 9.05 -3.62 -4.26
C ALA A 150 8.05 -4.29 -3.29
N ALA A 151 7.19 -5.16 -3.82
CA ALA A 151 6.22 -5.90 -3.02
C ALA A 151 6.88 -6.84 -2.01
N SER A 152 7.96 -7.53 -2.40
CA SER A 152 8.75 -8.36 -1.48
C SER A 152 9.38 -7.54 -0.35
N ALA A 153 9.98 -6.39 -0.67
CA ALA A 153 10.59 -5.52 0.34
C ALA A 153 9.54 -4.99 1.35
N VAL A 154 8.36 -4.61 0.87
CA VAL A 154 7.25 -4.22 1.74
C VAL A 154 6.79 -5.41 2.61
N ALA A 155 6.66 -6.60 2.03
CA ALA A 155 6.27 -7.81 2.77
C ALA A 155 7.27 -8.16 3.88
N ASP A 156 8.58 -7.98 3.64
CA ASP A 156 9.63 -8.21 4.63
C ASP A 156 9.49 -7.26 5.83
N VAL A 157 9.19 -5.97 5.59
CA VAL A 157 8.94 -5.00 6.67
C VAL A 157 7.71 -5.39 7.50
N PHE A 158 6.59 -5.77 6.86
CA PHE A 158 5.43 -6.29 7.58
C PHE A 158 5.78 -7.54 8.40
N CYS A 159 6.60 -8.44 7.85
CA CYS A 159 7.05 -9.63 8.54
C CYS A 159 7.82 -9.27 9.81
N SER A 160 8.77 -8.33 9.74
CA SER A 160 9.51 -7.86 10.91
C SER A 160 8.60 -7.25 11.97
N ILE A 161 7.58 -6.47 11.57
CA ILE A 161 6.59 -5.91 12.50
C ILE A 161 5.81 -7.03 13.21
N PHE A 162 5.34 -8.03 12.46
CA PHE A 162 4.60 -9.15 13.05
C PHE A 162 5.48 -10.03 13.94
N GLU A 163 6.71 -10.30 13.54
CA GLU A 163 7.68 -11.08 14.32
C GLU A 163 7.95 -10.43 15.69
N ASN A 164 8.13 -9.10 15.71
CA ASN A 164 8.30 -8.32 16.94
C ASN A 164 7.10 -8.43 17.90
N CYS A 165 5.92 -8.78 17.40
CA CYS A 165 4.70 -8.98 18.17
C CYS A 165 4.41 -10.47 18.47
N GLY A 166 5.35 -11.38 18.20
CA GLY A 166 5.16 -12.83 18.36
C GLY A 166 4.30 -13.48 17.26
N GLY A 167 4.14 -12.79 16.13
CA GLY A 167 3.50 -13.29 14.91
C GLY A 167 4.48 -14.03 13.98
N PRO A 168 4.11 -14.21 12.70
CA PRO A 168 4.96 -14.88 11.71
C PRO A 168 6.34 -14.20 11.50
N GLY A 169 7.43 -14.96 11.58
CA GLY A 169 8.80 -14.50 11.29
C GLY A 169 9.33 -14.85 9.89
N ARG A 170 8.46 -15.27 8.97
CA ARG A 170 8.83 -15.56 7.57
C ARG A 170 7.73 -15.22 6.59
N VAL A 171 8.10 -14.84 5.37
CA VAL A 171 7.16 -14.54 4.28
C VAL A 171 7.01 -15.74 3.33
N ASP A 172 5.78 -16.07 2.94
CA ASP A 172 5.46 -16.89 1.77
C ASP A 172 4.83 -16.01 0.69
N MET A 173 5.67 -15.58 -0.27
CA MET A 173 5.30 -14.63 -1.32
C MET A 173 4.84 -15.36 -2.60
N LYS A 174 3.68 -14.97 -3.13
CA LYS A 174 3.06 -15.57 -4.33
C LYS A 174 2.70 -14.50 -5.35
N GLU A 175 3.33 -14.60 -6.52
CA GLU A 175 2.87 -13.85 -7.69
C GLU A 175 1.58 -14.47 -8.23
N CYS A 176 0.52 -13.68 -8.28
CA CYS A 176 -0.79 -14.13 -8.69
C CYS A 176 -1.01 -13.93 -10.18
N ILE A 177 -1.70 -14.89 -10.81
CA ILE A 177 -2.20 -14.71 -12.17
C ILE A 177 -3.29 -13.63 -12.11
N THR A 178 -3.06 -12.51 -12.79
CA THR A 178 -3.95 -11.35 -12.83
C THR A 178 -4.17 -10.90 -14.28
N PRO A 179 -5.25 -10.17 -14.60
CA PRO A 179 -5.38 -9.56 -15.92
C PRO A 179 -4.19 -8.64 -16.23
N HIS A 180 -3.55 -8.87 -17.37
CA HIS A 180 -2.42 -8.05 -17.81
C HIS A 180 -2.89 -6.78 -18.51
N GLN A 181 -2.22 -5.67 -18.22
CA GLN A 181 -2.44 -4.43 -18.96
C GLN A 181 -1.87 -4.57 -20.39
N ASN A 182 -2.55 -3.96 -21.36
CA ASN A 182 -2.10 -3.92 -22.75
C ASN A 182 -1.53 -2.56 -23.16
N ASN A 183 -1.33 -1.66 -22.19
CA ASN A 183 -0.75 -0.33 -22.36
C ASN A 183 0.24 -0.04 -21.22
N GLY A 184 0.78 1.17 -21.18
CA GLY A 184 1.78 1.57 -20.20
C GLY A 184 1.23 2.36 -19.00
N TYR A 185 -0.09 2.50 -18.82
CA TYR A 185 -0.66 3.47 -17.88
C TYR A 185 -1.84 2.99 -17.03
N ASP A 186 -2.47 1.88 -17.37
CA ASP A 186 -3.61 1.33 -16.61
C ASP A 186 -3.21 0.53 -15.36
N CYS A 187 -1.94 0.54 -14.96
CA CYS A 187 -1.48 -0.22 -13.78
C CYS A 187 -2.23 0.13 -12.48
N GLY A 188 -2.71 1.37 -12.34
CA GLY A 188 -3.45 1.84 -11.17
C GLY A 188 -4.97 1.63 -11.22
N ILE A 189 -5.52 1.19 -12.35
CA ILE A 189 -6.98 0.99 -12.58
C ILE A 189 -7.42 -0.38 -12.04
#